data_AF-A0AAP5F099-F1
#
_entry.id   AF-A0AAP5F099-F1
#
_cell.length_a   1.000
_cell.length_b   1.000
_cell.length_c   1.000
_cell.angle_alpha   90.00
_cell.angle_beta   90.00
_cell.angle_gamma   90.00
#
_symmetry.space_group_name_H-M   'P 1'
#
loop_
_entity.id
_entity.type
_entity.pdbx_description
1 polymer ?
#
loop_
_entity_poly.entity_id
_entity_poly.type
_entity_poly.pdbx_seq_one_letter_code
_entity_poly.pdbx_strand_id
1 'polypeptide(L)'
;MRSAQRNGLSLECGAARVPATLTRFLPDETGVSHARSSPRDPESSPFLLREVRDISRSITNLGIERTFARGAYLYRQGEPATSLYSPLTGRIRVFMSGIDGSERDIAFAEPHSTIGEYGIFDDEPRYTSAIAVEDSRVLVIDRAAIMSAGRADPEIFIEIARRLAQRERLACMHIMYGGLPARARVATLFVQLLNAYGTLKTSNTARLSKSHRVEDFAHLVGVTRVTMSRELARFVEEGILMKVGREIFISDIAALRALADTSGLVHQHVNDGT
;
A
#
# COMPACT_ATOMS: atom_id res chain seq x y z
N MET A 1 -43.41 -0.91 48.21
CA MET A 1 -42.70 -1.10 49.49
C MET A 1 -41.66 -2.19 49.29
N ARG A 2 -40.37 -1.84 49.51
CA ARG A 2 -39.25 -2.66 50.05
C ARG A 2 -38.98 -4.05 49.41
N SER A 3 -37.77 -4.54 49.24
CA SER A 3 -36.40 -4.06 49.39
C SER A 3 -35.49 -5.24 48.99
N ALA A 4 -34.45 -4.95 48.22
CA ALA A 4 -33.05 -5.36 48.39
C ALA A 4 -32.65 -6.73 48.99
N GLN A 5 -31.69 -7.38 48.29
CA GLN A 5 -30.44 -8.05 48.74
C GLN A 5 -30.21 -9.36 47.97
N ARG A 6 -29.20 -9.43 47.07
CA ARG A 6 -27.74 -9.66 47.28
C ARG A 6 -27.40 -11.12 47.61
N ASN A 7 -26.69 -11.75 46.69
CA ASN A 7 -25.45 -12.54 46.87
C ASN A 7 -25.05 -13.03 45.45
N GLY A 8 -23.84 -12.87 44.91
CA GLY A 8 -22.54 -12.61 45.51
C GLY A 8 -21.59 -13.72 45.07
N LEU A 9 -20.89 -13.53 43.95
CA LEU A 9 -19.66 -14.27 43.62
C LEU A 9 -18.70 -13.29 42.94
N SER A 10 -17.81 -12.79 43.77
CA SER A 10 -16.63 -11.99 43.43
C SER A 10 -15.60 -12.87 42.74
N LEU A 11 -15.08 -12.40 41.61
CA LEU A 11 -13.74 -12.76 41.15
C LEU A 11 -13.00 -11.45 40.90
N GLU A 12 -12.36 -10.96 41.96
CA GLU A 12 -11.21 -10.08 41.84
C GLU A 12 -10.09 -10.89 41.17
N CYS A 13 -9.61 -10.43 40.00
CA CYS A 13 -8.36 -10.88 39.44
C CYS A 13 -7.63 -9.69 38.81
N GLY A 14 -6.74 -9.10 39.61
CA GLY A 14 -5.47 -8.51 39.20
C GLY A 14 -5.51 -7.42 38.14
N ALA A 15 -5.51 -6.15 38.60
CA ALA A 15 -4.90 -5.08 37.83
C ALA A 15 -3.44 -5.47 37.51
N ALA A 16 -3.21 -5.95 36.29
CA ALA A 16 -1.86 -6.15 35.78
C ALA A 16 -1.21 -4.76 35.72
N ARG A 17 -0.35 -4.49 36.72
CA ARG A 17 0.50 -3.30 36.76
C ARG A 17 1.24 -3.22 35.43
N VAL A 18 0.94 -2.20 34.65
CA VAL A 18 1.79 -1.74 33.55
C VAL A 18 3.19 -1.54 34.15
N PRO A 19 4.24 -2.18 33.61
CA PRO A 19 5.61 -1.96 34.06
C PRO A 19 5.92 -0.46 34.08
N ALA A 20 6.53 0.04 35.15
CA ALA A 20 6.82 1.47 35.33
C ALA A 20 7.70 2.08 34.20
N THR A 21 8.29 1.24 33.35
CA THR A 21 9.00 1.59 32.12
C THR A 21 8.10 2.07 30.96
N LEU A 22 6.80 1.80 31.00
CA LEU A 22 5.83 2.22 29.95
C LEU A 22 5.06 3.50 30.28
N THR A 23 5.16 4.02 31.51
CA THR A 23 4.46 5.25 31.92
C THR A 23 5.16 6.54 31.43
N ARG A 24 6.36 6.45 30.83
CA ARG A 24 7.10 7.61 30.30
C ARG A 24 6.72 8.01 28.87
N PHE A 25 5.72 7.34 28.28
CA PHE A 25 5.27 7.60 26.91
C PHE A 25 3.74 7.74 26.81
N LEU A 26 3.13 8.42 27.79
CA LEU A 26 1.80 9.00 27.59
C LEU A 26 1.98 10.41 27.01
N PRO A 27 1.28 10.78 25.92
CA PRO A 27 1.30 12.15 25.42
C PRO A 27 0.69 13.08 26.47
N ASP A 28 1.24 14.29 26.55
CA ASP A 28 0.79 15.36 27.45
C ASP A 28 -0.72 15.58 27.28
N GLU A 29 -1.50 15.46 28.37
CA GLU A 29 -2.98 15.57 28.37
C GLU A 29 -3.48 17.00 28.19
N THR A 30 -2.89 17.77 27.27
CA THR A 30 -3.37 19.11 26.92
C THR A 30 -3.67 19.18 25.43
N GLY A 31 -4.80 18.60 25.03
CA GLY A 31 -5.36 18.88 23.70
C GLY A 31 -6.09 17.74 23.00
N VAL A 32 -6.84 16.87 23.69
CA VAL A 32 -7.77 15.96 23.00
C VAL A 32 -9.06 16.72 22.68
N SER A 33 -9.02 17.51 21.60
CA SER A 33 -10.24 17.93 20.92
C SER A 33 -10.86 16.71 20.24
N HIS A 34 -12.14 16.46 20.52
CA HIS A 34 -12.95 15.39 19.93
C HIS A 34 -12.85 15.37 18.40
N ALA A 35 -11.95 14.54 17.85
CA ALA A 35 -11.89 14.27 16.43
C ALA A 35 -13.08 13.38 16.05
N ARG A 36 -14.13 14.04 15.55
CA ARG A 36 -15.19 13.42 14.73
C ARG A 36 -14.52 12.51 13.69
N SER A 37 -15.13 11.36 13.40
CA SER A 37 -14.71 10.47 12.32
C SER A 37 -14.60 11.26 11.01
N SER A 38 -13.37 11.64 10.65
CA SER A 38 -13.09 12.44 9.46
C SER A 38 -13.34 11.59 8.20
N PRO A 39 -13.86 12.17 7.10
CA PRO A 39 -13.96 11.47 5.82
C PRO A 39 -12.58 10.89 5.44
N ARG A 40 -12.59 9.67 4.90
CA ARG A 40 -11.38 8.93 4.50
C ARG A 40 -10.54 9.82 3.58
N ASP A 41 -9.33 10.15 4.00
CA ASP A 41 -8.42 10.98 3.21
C ASP A 41 -7.84 10.17 2.03
N PRO A 42 -8.23 10.48 0.78
CA PRO A 42 -7.70 9.80 -0.40
C PRO A 42 -6.19 10.01 -0.59
N GLU A 43 -5.60 11.03 0.06
CA GLU A 43 -4.18 11.39 -0.06
C GLU A 43 -3.22 10.40 0.63
N SER A 44 -3.76 9.40 1.33
CA SER A 44 -3.00 8.58 2.27
C SER A 44 -2.34 7.33 1.66
N SER A 45 -2.57 6.99 0.39
CA SER A 45 -1.82 5.90 -0.28
C SER A 45 -1.54 6.17 -1.78
N PRO A 46 -0.36 6.72 -2.12
CA PRO A 46 0.07 7.00 -3.49
C PRO A 46 1.29 6.16 -3.93
N PHE A 47 1.60 5.06 -3.24
CA PHE A 47 2.80 4.21 -3.38
C PHE A 47 4.17 4.93 -3.56
N LEU A 48 4.27 6.19 -3.10
CA LEU A 48 5.48 7.00 -2.90
C LEU A 48 6.00 7.86 -4.05
N LEU A 49 5.13 8.39 -4.90
CA LEU A 49 5.41 9.68 -5.53
C LEU A 49 4.18 10.58 -5.43
N ARG A 50 4.42 11.89 -5.38
CA ARG A 50 3.41 12.96 -5.34
C ARG A 50 2.29 12.63 -6.32
N GLU A 51 1.03 12.68 -5.86
CA GLU A 51 -0.14 12.65 -6.75
C GLU A 51 0.14 13.61 -7.90
N VAL A 52 0.17 13.06 -9.10
CA VAL A 52 -0.05 13.89 -10.27
C VAL A 52 -1.55 14.08 -10.32
N ARG A 53 -1.96 15.23 -9.80
CA ARG A 53 -3.34 15.66 -9.84
C ARG A 53 -3.72 15.90 -11.30
N ASP A 54 -5.00 15.65 -11.59
CA ASP A 54 -5.73 16.21 -12.74
C ASP A 54 -5.86 15.37 -14.03
N ILE A 55 -5.75 14.04 -13.98
CA ILE A 55 -6.41 13.21 -15.01
C ILE A 55 -7.95 13.26 -14.87
N SER A 56 -8.45 13.42 -13.63
CA SER A 56 -9.86 13.21 -13.29
C SER A 56 -10.82 14.17 -13.96
N ARG A 57 -10.37 15.29 -14.55
CA ARG A 57 -11.26 16.15 -15.35
C ARG A 57 -11.20 15.81 -16.84
N SER A 58 -10.00 15.62 -17.40
CA SER A 58 -9.84 15.38 -18.83
C SER A 58 -10.26 13.98 -19.25
N ILE A 59 -10.03 12.95 -18.42
CA ILE A 59 -10.35 11.55 -18.77
C ILE A 59 -11.79 11.16 -18.44
N THR A 60 -12.41 11.78 -17.43
CA THR A 60 -13.75 11.37 -16.97
C THR A 60 -14.83 11.45 -18.06
N ASN A 61 -14.64 12.32 -19.04
CA ASN A 61 -15.57 12.47 -20.18
C ASN A 61 -15.19 11.62 -21.41
N LEU A 62 -14.09 10.87 -21.36
CA LEU A 62 -13.59 10.08 -22.50
C LEU A 62 -14.15 8.66 -22.55
N GLY A 63 -14.79 8.20 -21.48
CA GLY A 63 -15.20 6.81 -21.34
C GLY A 63 -16.67 6.64 -21.01
N ILE A 64 -17.08 5.38 -20.99
CA ILE A 64 -18.42 4.95 -20.58
C ILE A 64 -18.31 4.32 -19.20
N GLU A 65 -19.15 4.76 -18.27
CA GLU A 65 -19.21 4.15 -16.95
C GLU A 65 -19.82 2.75 -17.02
N ARG A 66 -19.18 1.79 -16.36
CA ARG A 66 -19.69 0.43 -16.18
C ARG A 66 -19.58 0.00 -14.71
N THR A 67 -20.54 -0.83 -14.30
CA THR A 67 -20.54 -1.47 -12.98
C THR A 67 -19.97 -2.87 -13.06
N PHE A 68 -19.09 -3.21 -12.13
CA PHE A 68 -18.50 -4.53 -11.96
C PHE A 68 -18.82 -5.02 -10.55
N ALA A 69 -19.52 -6.15 -10.45
CA ALA A 69 -19.76 -6.80 -9.16
C ALA A 69 -18.45 -7.38 -8.60
N ARG A 70 -18.40 -7.56 -7.28
CA ARG A 70 -17.29 -8.28 -6.64
C ARG A 70 -17.01 -9.62 -7.33
N GLY A 71 -15.76 -9.85 -7.70
CA GLY A 71 -15.29 -11.04 -8.42
C GLY A 71 -15.40 -10.95 -9.95
N ALA A 72 -15.97 -9.88 -10.50
CA ALA A 72 -16.02 -9.67 -11.94
C ALA A 72 -14.66 -9.23 -12.48
N TYR A 73 -14.25 -9.83 -13.61
CA TYR A 73 -13.06 -9.40 -14.35
C TYR A 73 -13.39 -8.16 -15.19
N LEU A 74 -12.48 -7.20 -15.17
CA LEU A 74 -12.48 -6.08 -16.11
C LEU A 74 -11.83 -6.51 -17.42
N TYR A 75 -10.73 -7.27 -17.31
CA TYR A 75 -10.01 -7.89 -18.41
C TYR A 75 -9.14 -9.04 -17.87
N ARG A 76 -8.78 -9.97 -18.74
CA ARG A 76 -7.86 -11.08 -18.44
C ARG A 76 -6.55 -10.93 -19.20
N GLN A 77 -5.48 -11.42 -18.59
CA GLN A 77 -4.19 -11.56 -19.24
C GLN A 77 -4.32 -12.36 -20.55
N GLY A 78 -3.67 -11.90 -21.61
CA GLY A 78 -3.74 -12.48 -22.95
C GLY A 78 -4.91 -11.99 -23.82
N GLU A 79 -5.92 -11.30 -23.27
CA GLU A 79 -6.98 -10.69 -24.08
C GLU A 79 -6.45 -9.52 -24.92
N PRO A 80 -7.11 -9.14 -26.02
CA PRO A 80 -6.78 -7.91 -26.74
C PRO A 80 -6.89 -6.66 -25.84
N ALA A 81 -5.90 -5.76 -25.94
CA ALA A 81 -5.89 -4.51 -25.19
C ALA A 81 -6.67 -3.39 -25.92
N THR A 82 -7.99 -3.39 -25.78
CA THR A 82 -8.88 -2.44 -26.51
C THR A 82 -9.24 -1.18 -25.74
N SER A 83 -9.15 -1.22 -24.41
CA SER A 83 -9.63 -0.14 -23.54
C SER A 83 -8.76 0.05 -22.29
N LEU A 84 -8.67 1.28 -21.81
CA LEU A 84 -8.10 1.65 -20.52
C LEU A 84 -9.23 1.77 -19.48
N TYR A 85 -8.93 1.51 -18.21
CA TYR A 85 -9.93 1.56 -17.15
C TYR A 85 -9.52 2.55 -16.06
N SER A 86 -10.49 3.29 -15.54
CA SER A 86 -10.29 4.15 -14.38
C SER A 86 -11.39 3.90 -13.34
N PRO A 87 -11.07 3.32 -12.17
CA PRO A 87 -12.05 3.13 -11.12
C PRO A 87 -12.61 4.49 -10.67
N LEU A 88 -13.93 4.60 -10.56
CA LEU A 88 -14.62 5.75 -9.96
C LEU A 88 -14.96 5.46 -8.49
N THR A 89 -15.29 4.20 -8.19
CA THR A 89 -15.56 3.70 -6.84
C THR A 89 -15.14 2.23 -6.74
N GLY A 90 -15.00 1.75 -5.50
CA GLY A 90 -14.60 0.39 -5.20
C GLY A 90 -13.09 0.18 -5.35
N ARG A 91 -12.66 -1.08 -5.47
CA ARG A 91 -11.25 -1.47 -5.48
C ARG A 91 -10.98 -2.58 -6.48
N ILE A 92 -9.95 -2.40 -7.30
CA ILE A 92 -9.57 -3.37 -8.33
C ILE A 92 -8.21 -3.97 -8.00
N ARG A 93 -8.11 -5.31 -8.02
CA ARG A 93 -6.84 -6.05 -7.92
C ARG A 93 -6.29 -6.27 -9.32
N VAL A 94 -5.05 -5.89 -9.55
CA VAL A 94 -4.31 -6.12 -10.80
C VAL A 94 -3.19 -7.12 -10.52
N PHE A 95 -3.15 -8.21 -11.28
CA PHE A 95 -2.23 -9.32 -11.03
C PHE A 95 -1.78 -9.99 -12.33
N MET A 96 -0.67 -10.71 -12.25
CA MET A 96 -0.18 -11.60 -13.31
C MET A 96 -0.35 -13.05 -12.89
N SER A 97 -0.67 -13.90 -13.85
CA SER A 97 -0.70 -15.35 -13.68
C SER A 97 0.56 -15.96 -14.29
N GLY A 98 1.28 -16.75 -13.49
CA GLY A 98 2.40 -17.58 -13.92
C GLY A 98 1.95 -18.86 -14.62
N ILE A 99 2.89 -19.51 -15.32
CA ILE A 99 2.64 -20.76 -16.05
C ILE A 99 2.24 -21.90 -15.09
N ASP A 100 2.73 -21.84 -13.85
CA ASP A 100 2.42 -22.77 -12.76
C ASP A 100 1.06 -22.49 -12.09
N GLY A 101 0.29 -21.51 -12.60
CA GLY A 101 -0.98 -21.07 -12.01
C GLY A 101 -0.81 -20.16 -10.79
N SER A 102 0.41 -19.80 -10.41
CA SER A 102 0.63 -18.82 -9.34
C SER A 102 0.14 -17.44 -9.78
N GLU A 103 -0.43 -16.67 -8.84
CA GLU A 103 -0.79 -15.28 -9.08
C GLU A 103 0.15 -14.36 -8.30
N ARG A 104 0.64 -13.31 -8.96
CA ARG A 104 1.35 -12.22 -8.29
C ARG A 104 0.62 -10.90 -8.49
N ASP A 105 0.31 -10.27 -7.37
CA ASP A 105 -0.29 -8.95 -7.36
C ASP A 105 0.73 -7.92 -7.84
N ILE A 106 0.33 -7.14 -8.84
CA ILE A 106 1.12 -6.05 -9.40
C ILE A 106 0.68 -4.73 -8.75
N ALA A 107 -0.63 -4.54 -8.57
CA ALA A 107 -1.17 -3.33 -7.96
C ALA A 107 -2.60 -3.53 -7.43
N PHE A 108 -3.00 -2.63 -6.54
CA PHE A 108 -4.42 -2.35 -6.27
C PHE A 108 -4.75 -0.97 -6.82
N ALA A 109 -5.77 -0.90 -7.67
CA ALA A 109 -6.23 0.35 -8.27
C ALA A 109 -7.34 0.95 -7.41
N GLU A 110 -7.08 2.16 -6.94
CA GLU A 110 -8.02 2.98 -6.17
C GLU A 110 -8.76 3.96 -7.11
N PRO A 111 -9.84 4.61 -6.64
CA PRO A 111 -10.55 5.60 -7.43
C PRO A 111 -9.63 6.66 -8.05
N HIS A 112 -9.92 7.05 -9.29
CA HIS A 112 -9.17 8.02 -10.09
C HIS A 112 -7.75 7.59 -10.48
N SER A 113 -7.41 6.32 -10.29
CA SER A 113 -6.22 5.71 -10.93
C SER A 113 -6.56 5.19 -12.33
N THR A 114 -5.53 4.84 -13.11
CA THR A 114 -5.66 4.22 -14.43
C THR A 114 -5.05 2.83 -14.43
N ILE A 115 -5.67 1.86 -15.10
CA ILE A 115 -5.15 0.50 -15.28
C ILE A 115 -5.42 -0.01 -16.69
N GLY A 116 -4.71 -1.08 -17.07
CA GLY A 116 -4.84 -1.71 -18.38
C GLY A 116 -4.07 -0.97 -19.47
N GLU A 117 -3.11 -0.12 -19.08
CA GLU A 117 -2.37 0.73 -20.01
C GLU A 117 -1.28 0.00 -20.81
N TYR A 118 -0.67 -1.07 -20.31
CA TYR A 118 0.46 -1.77 -20.98
C TYR A 118 0.20 -2.01 -22.48
N GLY A 119 -0.75 -2.89 -22.80
CA GLY A 119 -1.09 -3.26 -24.18
C GLY A 119 -1.70 -2.15 -25.04
N ILE A 120 -2.10 -1.02 -24.43
CA ILE A 120 -2.70 0.10 -25.17
C ILE A 120 -1.64 0.86 -25.97
N PHE A 121 -0.43 0.98 -25.43
CA PHE A 121 0.62 1.84 -25.98
C PHE A 121 1.64 1.11 -26.85
N ASP A 122 1.76 -0.21 -26.73
CA ASP A 122 2.67 -1.04 -27.52
C ASP A 122 1.97 -2.02 -28.47
N ASP A 123 0.63 -2.00 -28.51
CA ASP A 123 -0.21 -2.88 -29.34
C ASP A 123 -0.08 -4.38 -28.99
N GLU A 124 0.36 -4.70 -27.77
CA GLU A 124 0.44 -6.07 -27.26
C GLU A 124 -0.86 -6.51 -26.53
N PRO A 125 -1.08 -7.83 -26.37
CA PRO A 125 -2.15 -8.35 -25.52
C PRO A 125 -2.04 -7.86 -24.06
N ARG A 126 -3.12 -8.05 -23.29
CA ARG A 126 -3.13 -7.73 -21.85
C ARG A 126 -2.01 -8.47 -21.12
N TYR A 127 -1.07 -7.71 -20.57
CA TYR A 127 0.02 -8.26 -19.76
C TYR A 127 -0.42 -8.71 -18.35
N THR A 128 -1.53 -8.15 -17.85
CA THR A 128 -2.08 -8.43 -16.52
C THR A 128 -3.56 -8.81 -16.63
N SER A 129 -4.11 -9.35 -15.54
CA SER A 129 -5.54 -9.46 -15.29
C SER A 129 -5.98 -8.38 -14.30
N ALA A 130 -7.24 -7.95 -14.38
CA ALA A 130 -7.86 -7.05 -13.40
C ALA A 130 -9.21 -7.58 -12.95
N ILE A 131 -9.42 -7.66 -11.63
CA ILE A 131 -10.63 -8.18 -11.00
C ILE A 131 -11.13 -7.20 -9.92
N ALA A 132 -12.44 -6.96 -9.90
CA ALA A 132 -13.07 -6.17 -8.84
C ALA A 132 -13.09 -6.97 -7.53
N VAL A 133 -12.50 -6.44 -6.44
CA VAL A 133 -12.50 -7.13 -5.12
C VAL A 133 -13.68 -6.72 -4.23
N GLU A 134 -14.41 -5.70 -4.65
CA GLU A 134 -15.69 -5.22 -4.12
C GLU A 134 -16.51 -4.66 -5.28
N ASP A 135 -17.79 -4.33 -5.04
CA ASP A 135 -18.62 -3.73 -6.08
C ASP A 135 -18.04 -2.37 -6.52
N SER A 136 -17.81 -2.22 -7.82
CA SER A 136 -17.04 -1.12 -8.40
C SER A 136 -17.77 -0.44 -9.55
N ARG A 137 -17.69 0.89 -9.59
CA ARG A 137 -18.00 1.68 -10.80
C ARG A 137 -16.69 2.06 -11.45
N VAL A 138 -16.56 1.79 -12.74
CA VAL A 138 -15.31 1.95 -13.50
C VAL A 138 -15.62 2.64 -14.81
N LEU A 139 -14.84 3.67 -15.13
CA LEU A 139 -14.85 4.30 -16.43
C LEU A 139 -14.04 3.46 -17.42
N VAL A 140 -14.66 3.04 -18.52
CA VAL A 140 -14.02 2.29 -19.60
C VAL A 140 -13.76 3.24 -20.76
N ILE A 141 -12.50 3.43 -21.12
CA ILE A 141 -12.07 4.39 -22.13
C ILE A 141 -11.45 3.62 -23.28
N ASP A 142 -12.02 3.73 -24.47
CA ASP A 142 -11.50 3.00 -25.63
C ASP A 142 -10.13 3.54 -26.06
N ARG A 143 -9.31 2.66 -26.63
CA ARG A 143 -7.98 3.01 -27.15
C ARG A 143 -8.03 4.22 -28.08
N ALA A 144 -8.97 4.25 -29.01
CA ALA A 144 -9.12 5.38 -29.93
C ALA A 144 -9.37 6.70 -29.19
N ALA A 145 -10.22 6.69 -28.15
CA ALA A 145 -10.55 7.87 -27.37
C ALA A 145 -9.34 8.39 -26.59
N ILE A 146 -8.61 7.51 -25.89
CA ILE A 146 -7.41 7.93 -25.14
C ILE A 146 -6.29 8.40 -26.06
N MET A 147 -6.10 7.75 -27.22
CA MET A 147 -5.09 8.15 -28.19
C MET A 147 -5.42 9.49 -28.86
N SER A 148 -6.70 9.77 -29.11
CA SER A 148 -7.15 11.08 -29.61
C SER A 148 -6.99 12.16 -28.54
N ALA A 149 -7.39 11.88 -27.30
CA ALA A 149 -7.31 12.82 -26.20
C ALA A 149 -5.86 13.20 -25.87
N GLY A 150 -4.95 12.22 -25.79
CA GLY A 150 -3.54 12.50 -25.51
C GLY A 150 -2.82 13.22 -26.66
N ARG A 151 -3.32 13.13 -27.91
CA ARG A 151 -2.83 13.97 -29.01
C ARG A 151 -3.31 15.42 -28.90
N ALA A 152 -4.52 15.63 -28.40
CA ALA A 152 -5.08 16.97 -28.18
C ALA A 152 -4.50 17.64 -26.93
N ASP A 153 -4.24 16.85 -25.89
CA ASP A 153 -3.63 17.27 -24.62
C ASP A 153 -2.50 16.30 -24.23
N PRO A 154 -1.25 16.59 -24.62
CA PRO A 154 -0.10 15.74 -24.33
C PRO A 154 0.17 15.47 -22.84
N GLU A 155 -0.32 16.30 -21.93
CA GLU A 155 -0.15 16.05 -20.48
C GLU A 155 -0.82 14.74 -20.05
N ILE A 156 -1.88 14.29 -20.76
CA ILE A 156 -2.50 12.98 -20.53
C ILE A 156 -1.47 11.85 -20.72
N PHE A 157 -0.69 11.88 -21.79
CA PHE A 157 0.34 10.85 -22.05
C PHE A 157 1.51 10.96 -21.08
N ILE A 158 1.95 12.18 -20.76
CA ILE A 158 3.02 12.38 -19.77
C ILE A 158 2.59 11.79 -18.43
N GLU A 159 1.33 11.98 -18.03
CA GLU A 159 0.84 11.44 -16.79
C GLU A 159 0.75 9.91 -16.77
N ILE A 160 0.27 9.30 -17.86
CA ILE A 160 0.32 7.83 -18.00
C ILE A 160 1.77 7.33 -17.92
N ALA A 161 2.72 8.01 -18.57
CA ALA A 161 4.13 7.68 -18.50
C ALA A 161 4.71 7.80 -17.07
N ARG A 162 4.31 8.83 -16.30
CA ARG A 162 4.70 8.99 -14.89
C ARG A 162 4.22 7.79 -14.05
N ARG A 163 3.00 7.30 -14.29
CA ARG A 163 2.43 6.12 -13.61
C ARG A 163 3.12 4.82 -14.01
N LEU A 164 3.37 4.62 -15.31
CA LEU A 164 4.16 3.48 -15.79
C LEU A 164 5.56 3.46 -15.15
N ALA A 165 6.24 4.61 -15.09
CA ALA A 165 7.54 4.70 -14.44
C ALA A 165 7.48 4.41 -12.93
N GLN A 166 6.37 4.73 -12.24
CA GLN A 166 6.17 4.35 -10.84
C GLN A 166 6.02 2.83 -10.68
N ARG A 167 5.18 2.20 -11.52
CA ARG A 167 4.97 0.74 -11.52
C ARG A 167 6.24 -0.02 -11.85
N GLU A 168 7.00 0.46 -12.83
CA GLU A 168 8.25 -0.15 -13.24
C GLU A 168 9.31 -0.07 -12.13
N ARG A 169 9.42 1.07 -11.44
CA ARG A 169 10.30 1.17 -10.26
C ARG A 169 9.91 0.15 -9.20
N LEU A 170 8.62 -0.04 -8.94
CA LEU A 170 8.15 -1.04 -7.98
C LEU A 170 8.44 -2.47 -8.44
N ALA A 171 8.30 -2.78 -9.72
CA ALA A 171 8.68 -4.08 -10.26
C ALA A 171 10.18 -4.35 -10.10
N CYS A 172 11.03 -3.37 -10.44
CA CYS A 172 12.48 -3.44 -10.22
C CYS A 172 12.85 -3.64 -8.75
N MET A 173 12.12 -3.00 -7.83
CA MET A 173 12.25 -3.21 -6.39
C MET A 173 11.93 -4.67 -6.01
N HIS A 174 10.84 -5.23 -6.51
CA HIS A 174 10.50 -6.65 -6.26
C HIS A 174 11.55 -7.61 -6.83
N ILE A 175 12.13 -7.29 -7.98
CA ILE A 175 13.22 -8.07 -8.58
C ILE A 175 14.46 -8.01 -7.68
N MET A 176 14.88 -6.80 -7.28
CA MET A 176 16.08 -6.58 -6.47
C MET A 176 15.98 -7.24 -5.09
N TYR A 177 14.82 -7.12 -4.44
CA TYR A 177 14.64 -7.55 -3.06
C TYR A 177 13.90 -8.88 -2.89
N GLY A 178 13.39 -9.49 -3.97
CA GLY A 178 12.56 -10.69 -3.92
C GLY A 178 13.23 -11.89 -3.24
N GLY A 179 14.55 -12.01 -3.36
CA GLY A 179 15.35 -13.06 -2.70
C GLY A 179 15.62 -12.83 -1.21
N LEU A 180 15.34 -11.64 -0.68
CA LEU A 180 15.62 -11.34 0.73
C LEU A 180 14.53 -11.91 1.65
N PRO A 181 14.86 -12.21 2.93
CA PRO A 181 13.84 -12.53 3.93
C PRO A 181 12.80 -11.42 4.06
N ALA A 182 11.53 -11.78 4.31
CA ALA A 182 10.42 -10.82 4.41
C ALA A 182 10.72 -9.65 5.38
N ARG A 183 11.37 -9.95 6.51
CA ARG A 183 11.78 -8.96 7.50
C ARG A 183 12.72 -7.89 6.94
N ALA A 184 13.72 -8.30 6.16
CA ALA A 184 14.65 -7.37 5.51
C ALA A 184 13.91 -6.51 4.48
N ARG A 185 13.03 -7.10 3.66
CA ARG A 185 12.24 -6.33 2.69
C ARG A 185 11.36 -5.27 3.35
N VAL A 186 10.68 -5.63 4.45
CA VAL A 186 9.86 -4.69 5.24
C VAL A 186 10.75 -3.57 5.80
N ALA A 187 11.91 -3.90 6.37
CA ALA A 187 12.85 -2.88 6.87
C ALA A 187 13.31 -1.92 5.75
N THR A 188 13.71 -2.45 4.59
CA THR A 188 14.11 -1.66 3.40
C THR A 188 13.02 -0.68 2.98
N LEU A 189 11.75 -1.13 2.94
CA LEU A 189 10.62 -0.24 2.67
C LEU A 189 10.57 0.91 3.66
N PHE A 190 10.62 0.65 4.96
CA PHE A 190 10.54 1.73 5.96
C PHE A 190 11.72 2.70 5.89
N VAL A 191 12.92 2.24 5.52
CA VAL A 191 14.06 3.13 5.21
C VAL A 191 13.77 4.02 3.99
N GLN A 192 13.14 3.48 2.95
CA GLN A 192 12.75 4.26 1.77
C GLN A 192 11.64 5.27 2.09
N LEU A 193 10.63 4.88 2.87
CA LEU A 193 9.58 5.78 3.36
C LEU A 193 10.19 6.94 4.16
N LEU A 194 11.14 6.63 5.03
CA LEU A 194 11.89 7.61 5.81
C LEU A 194 12.64 8.60 4.91
N ASN A 195 13.36 8.12 3.90
CA ASN A 195 14.09 8.98 2.98
C ASN A 195 13.17 9.83 2.09
N ALA A 196 11.98 9.31 1.74
CA ALA A 196 11.05 9.98 0.85
C ALA A 196 10.25 11.10 1.53
N TYR A 197 9.78 10.90 2.76
CA TYR A 197 8.94 11.88 3.46
C TYR A 197 9.00 11.79 4.99
N GLY A 198 9.98 11.10 5.55
CA GLY A 198 10.18 11.05 7.00
C GLY A 198 10.66 12.39 7.54
N THR A 199 10.11 12.81 8.67
CA THR A 199 10.57 13.99 9.40
C THR A 199 11.39 13.53 10.61
N LEU A 200 12.70 13.79 10.61
CA LEU A 200 13.54 13.50 11.76
C LEU A 200 13.04 14.28 13.00
N LYS A 201 12.95 13.59 14.13
CA LYS A 201 12.65 14.18 15.44
C LYS A 201 13.91 14.32 16.27
N THR A 202 14.82 13.36 16.14
CA THR A 202 16.19 13.39 16.67
C THR A 202 17.15 12.76 15.65
N SER A 203 18.41 12.59 16.00
CA SER A 203 19.39 11.87 15.17
C SER A 203 19.01 10.40 14.91
N ASN A 204 18.20 9.77 15.77
CA ASN A 204 17.84 8.35 15.66
C ASN A 204 16.32 8.08 15.62
N THR A 205 15.49 9.12 15.59
CA THR A 205 14.03 8.96 15.55
C THR A 205 13.41 9.79 14.44
N ALA A 206 12.34 9.27 13.84
CA ALA A 206 11.61 9.96 12.78
C ALA A 206 10.11 9.72 12.87
N ARG A 207 9.34 10.64 12.30
CA ARG A 207 7.91 10.49 12.09
C ARG A 207 7.65 10.26 10.61
N LEU A 208 6.89 9.22 10.29
CA LEU A 208 6.27 9.03 8.98
C LEU A 208 4.88 9.65 9.02
N SER A 209 4.74 10.82 8.41
CA SER A 209 3.52 11.64 8.46
C SER A 209 2.35 11.08 7.65
N LYS A 210 2.59 10.06 6.82
CA LYS A 210 1.58 9.42 5.97
C LYS A 210 1.18 8.05 6.51
N SER A 211 -0.12 7.80 6.58
CA SER A 211 -0.71 6.55 7.03
C SER A 211 -1.10 5.69 5.83
N HIS A 212 -0.41 4.58 5.60
CA HIS A 212 -0.78 3.65 4.53
C HIS A 212 -1.53 2.44 5.10
N ARG A 213 -2.28 1.75 4.24
CA ARG A 213 -2.90 0.48 4.65
C ARG A 213 -1.81 -0.58 4.78
N VAL A 214 -2.04 -1.57 5.64
CA VAL A 214 -1.08 -2.68 5.80
C VAL A 214 -0.95 -3.48 4.51
N GLU A 215 -2.05 -3.61 3.78
CA GLU A 215 -2.07 -4.22 2.45
C GLU A 215 -1.15 -3.45 1.50
N ASP A 216 -1.16 -2.12 1.54
CA ASP A 216 -0.37 -1.30 0.64
C ASP A 216 1.13 -1.51 0.88
N PHE A 217 1.56 -1.48 2.14
CA PHE A 217 2.93 -1.86 2.48
C PHE A 217 3.26 -3.27 1.99
N ALA A 218 2.35 -4.22 2.17
CA ALA A 218 2.58 -5.61 1.80
C ALA A 218 2.84 -5.75 0.29
N HIS A 219 2.07 -5.05 -0.54
CA HIS A 219 2.28 -4.98 -1.99
C HIS A 219 3.62 -4.36 -2.34
N LEU A 220 4.02 -3.28 -1.67
CA LEU A 220 5.29 -2.59 -1.97
C LEU A 220 6.52 -3.50 -1.84
N VAL A 221 6.50 -4.47 -0.93
CA VAL A 221 7.63 -5.38 -0.67
C VAL A 221 7.38 -6.82 -1.09
N GLY A 222 6.29 -7.09 -1.80
CA GLY A 222 5.93 -8.43 -2.26
C GLY A 222 5.82 -9.43 -1.11
N VAL A 223 5.13 -9.06 -0.02
CA VAL A 223 4.75 -9.98 1.07
C VAL A 223 3.24 -10.08 1.15
N THR A 224 2.73 -11.12 1.80
CA THR A 224 1.30 -11.18 2.13
C THR A 224 0.96 -10.16 3.20
N ARG A 225 -0.30 -9.69 3.22
CA ARG A 225 -0.81 -8.83 4.31
C ARG A 225 -0.52 -9.42 5.70
N VAL A 226 -0.70 -10.72 5.86
CA VAL A 226 -0.45 -11.44 7.13
C VAL A 226 1.03 -11.34 7.53
N THR A 227 1.94 -11.56 6.58
CA THR A 227 3.38 -11.41 6.80
C THR A 227 3.73 -9.96 7.14
N MET A 228 3.19 -8.97 6.43
CA MET A 228 3.40 -7.56 6.75
C MET A 228 2.91 -7.22 8.17
N SER A 229 1.68 -7.60 8.53
CA SER A 229 1.14 -7.40 9.88
C SER A 229 2.06 -7.99 10.95
N ARG A 230 2.57 -9.20 10.72
CA ARG A 230 3.46 -9.89 11.66
C ARG A 230 4.80 -9.15 11.82
N GLU A 231 5.45 -8.74 10.73
CA GLU A 231 6.73 -8.02 10.83
C GLU A 231 6.55 -6.62 11.45
N LEU A 232 5.44 -5.93 11.17
CA LEU A 232 5.11 -4.67 11.85
C LEU A 232 4.96 -4.85 13.37
N ALA A 233 4.25 -5.90 13.81
CA ALA A 233 4.10 -6.20 15.22
C ALA A 233 5.44 -6.47 15.90
N ARG A 234 6.31 -7.27 15.27
CA ARG A 234 7.67 -7.53 15.76
C ARG A 234 8.51 -6.26 15.87
N PHE A 235 8.47 -5.38 14.87
CA PHE A 235 9.20 -4.12 14.93
C PHE A 235 8.69 -3.20 16.05
N VAL A 236 7.41 -3.30 16.42
CA VAL A 236 6.86 -2.58 17.59
C VAL A 236 7.31 -3.23 18.90
N GLU A 237 7.26 -4.56 19.00
CA GLU A 237 7.74 -5.31 20.17
C GLU A 237 9.23 -5.08 20.46
N GLU A 238 10.04 -4.97 19.40
CA GLU A 238 11.49 -4.71 19.47
C GLU A 238 11.82 -3.22 19.67
N GLY A 239 10.82 -2.33 19.69
CA GLY A 239 11.01 -0.90 19.88
C GLY A 239 11.61 -0.17 18.68
N ILE A 240 11.62 -0.77 17.48
CA ILE A 240 12.10 -0.15 16.23
C ILE A 240 11.05 0.81 15.67
N LEU A 241 9.78 0.41 15.74
CA LEU A 241 8.64 1.22 15.34
C LEU A 241 7.74 1.50 16.54
N MET A 242 7.01 2.62 16.47
CA MET A 242 5.93 2.93 17.38
C MET A 242 4.73 3.41 16.57
N LYS A 243 3.53 2.97 16.94
CA LYS A 243 2.28 3.43 16.32
C LYS A 243 1.52 4.31 17.29
N VAL A 244 1.21 5.54 16.87
CA VAL A 244 0.36 6.47 17.64
C VAL A 244 -0.82 6.87 16.76
N GLY A 245 -2.00 6.36 17.09
CA GLY A 245 -3.19 6.52 16.26
C GLY A 245 -2.99 5.95 14.84
N ARG A 246 -2.95 6.83 13.84
CA ARG A 246 -2.71 6.49 12.43
C ARG A 246 -1.26 6.71 11.98
N GLU A 247 -0.45 7.36 12.80
CA GLU A 247 0.94 7.70 12.48
C GLU A 247 1.90 6.58 12.88
N ILE A 248 3.00 6.47 12.13
CA ILE A 248 4.10 5.56 12.43
C ILE A 248 5.33 6.40 12.77
N PHE A 249 5.94 6.08 13.89
CA PHE A 249 7.21 6.62 14.32
C PHE A 249 8.27 5.54 14.18
N ILE A 250 9.42 5.93 13.64
CA ILE A 250 10.63 5.12 13.66
C ILE A 250 11.37 5.54 14.92
N SER A 251 11.40 4.64 15.89
CA SER A 251 12.00 4.85 17.21
C SER A 251 13.49 4.53 17.23
N ASP A 252 13.95 3.69 16.30
CA ASP A 252 15.37 3.39 16.11
C ASP A 252 15.72 3.28 14.62
N ILE A 253 16.21 4.39 14.05
CA ILE A 253 16.62 4.45 12.64
C ILE A 253 17.84 3.55 12.39
N ALA A 254 18.78 3.46 13.33
CA ALA A 254 19.98 2.66 13.21
C ALA A 254 19.64 1.16 13.15
N ALA A 255 18.80 0.66 14.08
CA ALA A 255 18.35 -0.72 14.06
C ALA A 255 17.55 -1.05 12.79
N LEU A 256 16.67 -0.14 12.36
CA LEU A 256 15.92 -0.30 11.11
C LEU A 256 16.86 -0.41 9.89
N ARG A 257 17.89 0.43 9.82
CA ARG A 257 18.90 0.39 8.74
C ARG A 257 19.74 -0.88 8.78
N ALA A 258 20.11 -1.36 9.96
CA ALA A 258 20.84 -2.61 10.11
C ALA A 258 20.02 -3.82 9.60
N LEU A 259 18.70 -3.83 9.83
CA LEU A 259 17.81 -4.86 9.27
C LEU A 259 17.63 -4.75 7.75
N ALA A 260 17.75 -3.54 7.20
CA ALA A 260 17.69 -3.28 5.77
C ALA A 260 19.02 -3.50 5.05
N ASP A 261 20.14 -3.58 5.79
CA ASP A 261 21.47 -3.84 5.24
C ASP A 261 21.61 -5.31 4.88
N THR A 262 21.68 -5.55 3.58
CA THR A 262 21.69 -6.89 2.98
C THR A 262 23.09 -7.33 2.57
N SER A 263 24.11 -6.52 2.86
CA SER A 263 25.51 -6.79 2.51
C SER A 263 26.01 -8.12 3.11
N GLY A 264 25.45 -8.56 4.24
CA GLY A 264 25.76 -9.85 4.87
C GLY A 264 24.92 -11.04 4.39
N LEU A 265 23.79 -10.82 3.70
CA LEU A 265 22.87 -11.88 3.26
C LEU A 265 23.20 -12.42 1.86
N VAL A 266 23.89 -11.63 1.03
CA VAL A 266 24.33 -12.03 -0.32
C VAL A 266 25.47 -13.06 -0.28
N HIS A 267 26.27 -13.07 0.79
CA HIS A 267 27.44 -13.96 0.92
C HIS A 267 27.11 -15.38 1.42
N GLN A 268 25.88 -15.66 1.88
CA GLN A 268 25.52 -16.98 2.39
C GLN A 268 25.07 -17.97 1.29
N HIS A 269 24.74 -17.50 0.08
CA HIS A 269 24.30 -18.37 -1.02
C HIS A 269 25.40 -18.78 -2.01
N VAL A 270 26.65 -18.34 -1.81
CA VAL A 270 27.78 -18.72 -2.68
C VAL A 270 28.55 -19.94 -2.14
N ASN A 271 28.37 -20.32 -0.86
CA ASN A 271 29.18 -21.36 -0.22
C ASN A 271 28.53 -22.75 -0.08
N ASP A 272 27.27 -22.94 -0.51
CA ASP A 272 26.59 -24.26 -0.42
C ASP A 272 26.64 -25.05 -1.74
N GLY A 273 27.68 -24.83 -2.55
CA GLY A 273 27.87 -25.47 -3.85
C GLY A 273 29.32 -25.90 -4.09
N THR A 274 29.80 -26.85 -3.30
CA THR A 274 30.97 -27.70 -3.62
C THR A 274 30.59 -29.15 -3.50
#